data_AF-A0A5C6Z7U9-F1
#
_entry.id   AF-A0A5C6Z7U9-F1
#
_cell.length_a   1.000
_cell.length_b   1.000
_cell.length_c   1.000
_cell.angle_alpha   90.00
_cell.angle_beta   90.00
_cell.angle_gamma   90.00
#
_symmetry.space_group_name_H-M   'P 1'
#
loop_
_entity.id
_entity.type
_entity.pdbx_description
1 polymer ?
#
loop_
_entity_poly.entity_id
_entity_poly.type
_entity_poly.pdbx_seq_one_letter_code
_entity_poly.pdbx_strand_id
1 'polypeptide(L)'
;MSAPLQNDVFLRACLRQPTEYTPVWLMRQAGRYLPEYRDTRAKAGSFMGLATNTDYATEVTLQPLERYPLDAAILFSDILTVPDAMGLGLSFAQGEGPKFEKVVRDEAAVNALAVPDMDKLRYVFDAVSSIRRALNGRVPLIGFSGSPWTLACYMVEGGGSDDYRHVKSLMYARPDLMHRILSINADAV
;
A
#
# COMPACT_ATOMS: atom_id res chain seq x y z
N MET A 1 -10.92 5.96 22.48
CA MET A 1 -12.00 5.41 21.62
C MET A 1 -12.07 6.28 20.38
N SER A 2 -12.24 5.70 19.19
CA SER A 2 -12.53 6.46 17.97
C SER A 2 -13.94 7.04 18.04
N ALA A 3 -14.15 8.26 17.54
CA ALA A 3 -15.48 8.85 17.42
C ALA A 3 -16.41 7.96 16.57
N PRO A 4 -17.74 7.98 16.85
CA PRO A 4 -18.72 7.26 16.04
C PRO A 4 -18.70 7.77 14.59
N LEU A 5 -18.97 6.87 13.65
CA LEU A 5 -18.97 7.20 12.22
C LEU A 5 -20.21 8.05 11.88
N GLN A 6 -19.99 9.17 11.18
CA GLN A 6 -21.01 10.15 10.79
C GLN A 6 -21.53 9.88 9.38
N ASN A 7 -20.66 9.48 8.45
CA ASN A 7 -21.02 8.98 7.13
C ASN A 7 -20.54 7.54 6.97
N ASP A 8 -21.48 6.60 6.88
CA ASP A 8 -21.24 5.16 6.70
C ASP A 8 -21.71 4.64 5.34
N VAL A 9 -22.10 5.54 4.42
CA VAL A 9 -22.75 5.20 3.14
C VAL A 9 -21.87 4.26 2.31
N PHE A 10 -20.55 4.47 2.31
CA PHE A 10 -19.58 3.57 1.67
C PHE A 10 -19.62 2.15 2.26
N LEU A 11 -19.64 2.00 3.59
CA LEU A 11 -19.68 0.69 4.24
C LEU A 11 -21.00 -0.05 3.96
N ARG A 12 -22.13 0.66 4.05
CA ARG A 12 -23.45 0.11 3.73
C ARG A 12 -23.54 -0.35 2.28
N ALA A 13 -23.04 0.44 1.34
CA ALA A 13 -22.98 0.06 -0.07
C ALA A 13 -22.13 -1.20 -0.30
N CYS A 14 -20.95 -1.31 0.33
CA CYS A 14 -20.12 -2.52 0.27
C CYS A 14 -20.85 -3.77 0.82
N LEU A 15 -21.70 -3.59 1.83
CA LEU A 15 -22.53 -4.64 2.41
C LEU A 15 -23.83 -4.90 1.64
N ARG A 16 -24.04 -4.23 0.49
CA ARG A 16 -25.26 -4.30 -0.34
C ARG A 16 -26.53 -3.87 0.41
N GLN A 17 -26.39 -2.96 1.37
CA GLN A 17 -27.51 -2.35 2.08
C GLN A 17 -28.03 -1.12 1.30
N PRO A 18 -29.31 -0.74 1.45
CA PRO A 18 -29.84 0.48 0.87
C PRO A 18 -29.09 1.73 1.37
N THR A 19 -28.85 2.67 0.46
CA THR A 19 -28.20 3.96 0.73
C THR A 19 -28.95 5.10 0.06
N GLU A 20 -28.78 6.31 0.60
CA GLU A 20 -29.47 7.52 0.14
C GLU A 20 -28.92 8.01 -1.22
N TYR A 21 -27.66 7.66 -1.51
CA TYR A 21 -26.98 7.92 -2.77
C TYR A 21 -25.87 6.88 -3.00
N THR A 22 -25.25 6.90 -4.18
CA THR A 22 -24.10 6.04 -4.50
C THR A 22 -22.80 6.68 -3.98
N PRO A 23 -22.07 6.04 -3.05
CA PRO A 23 -20.84 6.61 -2.50
C PRO A 23 -19.71 6.65 -3.54
N VAL A 24 -18.84 7.64 -3.43
CA VAL A 24 -17.68 7.83 -4.30
C VAL A 24 -16.38 8.07 -3.53
N TRP A 25 -15.32 7.40 -3.97
CA TRP A 25 -13.93 7.71 -3.65
C TRP A 25 -13.10 7.47 -4.91
N LEU A 26 -11.89 8.03 -4.98
CA LEU A 26 -11.07 7.95 -6.19
C LEU A 26 -9.74 7.25 -5.91
N MET A 27 -9.39 6.29 -6.76
CA MET A 27 -8.05 5.70 -6.72
C MET A 27 -7.01 6.80 -6.94
N ARG A 28 -5.97 6.82 -6.10
CA ARG A 28 -4.95 7.89 -6.05
C ARG A 28 -5.54 9.28 -5.75
N GLN A 29 -6.62 9.37 -4.96
CA GLN A 29 -7.17 10.66 -4.50
C GLN A 29 -6.13 11.54 -3.79
N ALA A 30 -5.20 10.94 -3.03
CA ALA A 30 -3.99 11.61 -2.54
C ALA A 30 -2.87 11.43 -3.57
N GLY A 31 -2.50 12.49 -4.29
CA GLY A 31 -1.49 12.37 -5.33
C GLY A 31 -1.09 13.67 -6.02
N ARG A 32 -0.15 13.53 -6.97
CA ARG A 32 0.56 14.63 -7.65
C ARG A 32 -0.33 15.65 -8.38
N TYR A 33 -1.59 15.33 -8.63
CA TYR A 33 -2.54 16.28 -9.22
C TYR A 33 -2.93 17.40 -8.23
N LEU A 34 -2.77 17.17 -6.93
CA LEU A 34 -2.94 18.17 -5.88
C LEU A 34 -1.64 18.99 -5.71
N PRO A 35 -1.69 20.33 -5.77
CA PRO A 35 -0.55 21.19 -5.42
C PRO A 35 0.01 20.93 -4.02
N GLU A 36 -0.86 20.87 -3.00
CA GLU A 36 -0.49 20.64 -1.60
C GLU A 36 0.19 19.29 -1.38
N TYR A 37 -0.21 18.25 -2.12
CA TYR A 37 0.49 16.96 -2.09
C TYR A 37 1.93 17.13 -2.57
N ARG A 38 2.16 17.89 -3.66
CA ARG A 38 3.51 18.13 -4.20
C ARG A 38 4.37 18.92 -3.21
N ASP A 39 3.77 19.82 -2.44
CA ASP A 39 4.48 20.61 -1.41
C ASP A 39 4.90 19.73 -0.23
N THR A 40 3.98 18.92 0.32
CA THR A 40 4.29 17.96 1.41
C THR A 40 5.32 16.93 0.92
N ARG A 41 5.17 16.48 -0.32
CA ARG A 41 6.10 15.58 -1.00
C ARG A 41 7.52 16.14 -1.08
N ALA A 42 7.68 17.41 -1.41
CA ALA A 42 8.98 18.07 -1.50
C ALA A 42 9.63 18.18 -0.11
N LYS A 43 8.84 18.49 0.93
CA LYS A 43 9.32 18.54 2.33
C LYS A 43 9.78 17.17 2.85
N ALA A 44 9.06 16.11 2.51
CA ALA A 44 9.39 14.73 2.92
C ALA A 44 10.61 14.14 2.17
N GLY A 45 11.03 14.74 1.06
CA GLY A 45 12.22 14.38 0.28
C GLY A 45 12.10 13.09 -0.55
N SER A 46 11.43 12.04 -0.07
CA SER A 46 11.35 10.74 -0.76
C SER A 46 10.03 10.00 -0.48
N PHE A 47 9.71 8.96 -1.28
CA PHE A 47 8.40 8.25 -1.23
C PHE A 47 8.25 7.55 0.09
N MET A 48 9.29 6.83 0.45
CA MET A 48 9.40 6.23 1.76
C MET A 48 9.37 7.29 2.87
N GLY A 49 10.09 8.42 2.75
CA GLY A 49 10.03 9.48 3.76
C GLY A 49 8.62 10.07 3.98
N LEU A 50 7.77 10.05 2.95
CA LEU A 50 6.37 10.46 3.04
C LEU A 50 5.48 9.36 3.63
N ALA A 51 5.70 8.10 3.24
CA ALA A 51 4.87 6.95 3.64
C ALA A 51 5.23 6.38 5.03
N THR A 52 6.47 6.53 5.49
CA THR A 52 6.95 6.03 6.79
C THR A 52 6.86 7.08 7.91
N ASN A 53 6.55 8.34 7.56
CA ASN A 53 6.28 9.39 8.53
C ASN A 53 4.77 9.48 8.79
N THR A 54 4.37 9.16 10.03
CA THR A 54 2.97 9.15 10.47
C THR A 54 2.23 10.46 10.22
N ASP A 55 2.87 11.60 10.49
CA ASP A 55 2.24 12.93 10.34
C ASP A 55 2.02 13.26 8.86
N TYR A 56 3.04 13.02 8.03
CA TYR A 56 2.91 13.25 6.59
C TYR A 56 1.90 12.30 5.93
N ALA A 57 1.93 11.01 6.27
CA ALA A 57 0.95 10.05 5.77
C ALA A 57 -0.48 10.44 6.19
N THR A 58 -0.64 10.96 7.41
CA THR A 58 -1.93 11.49 7.89
C THR A 58 -2.36 12.71 7.08
N GLU A 59 -1.49 13.70 6.94
CA GLU A 59 -1.75 14.94 6.20
C GLU A 59 -2.20 14.64 4.77
N VAL A 60 -1.40 13.88 4.00
CA VAL A 60 -1.70 13.63 2.59
C VAL A 60 -2.95 12.78 2.39
N THR A 61 -3.29 11.92 3.35
CA THR A 61 -4.55 11.16 3.31
C THR A 61 -5.77 12.08 3.44
N LEU A 62 -5.67 13.15 4.22
CA LEU A 62 -6.77 14.08 4.47
C LEU A 62 -6.93 15.15 3.38
N GLN A 63 -5.85 15.56 2.72
CA GLN A 63 -5.85 16.61 1.68
C GLN A 63 -7.03 16.52 0.67
N PRO A 64 -7.36 15.36 0.07
CA PRO A 64 -8.43 15.29 -0.93
C PRO A 64 -9.82 15.55 -0.35
N LEU A 65 -10.02 15.18 0.92
CA LEU A 65 -11.29 15.36 1.63
C LEU A 65 -11.55 16.82 2.01
N GLU A 66 -10.52 17.66 2.02
CA GLU A 66 -10.67 19.11 2.21
C GLU A 66 -11.12 19.82 0.93
N ARG A 67 -10.97 19.17 -0.24
CA ARG A 67 -11.42 19.70 -1.53
C ARG A 67 -12.74 19.12 -2.00
N TYR A 68 -12.97 17.84 -1.70
CA TYR A 68 -14.04 17.06 -2.30
C TYR A 68 -14.82 16.31 -1.21
N PRO A 69 -16.15 16.27 -1.29
CA PRO A 69 -16.97 15.50 -0.36
C PRO A 69 -16.95 14.00 -0.72
N LEU A 70 -15.78 13.36 -0.63
CA LEU A 70 -15.63 11.92 -0.89
C LEU A 70 -16.16 11.12 0.30
N ASP A 71 -16.68 9.91 0.04
CA ASP A 71 -17.33 9.06 1.03
C ASP A 71 -16.39 8.08 1.74
N ALA A 72 -15.10 8.09 1.37
CA ALA A 72 -14.07 7.31 2.05
C ALA A 72 -12.70 7.99 1.95
N ALA A 73 -11.90 7.80 2.99
CA ALA A 73 -10.47 8.01 2.97
C ALA A 73 -9.79 6.68 2.62
N ILE A 74 -8.63 6.72 1.97
CA ILE A 74 -7.75 5.56 1.81
C ILE A 74 -6.37 5.89 2.38
N LEU A 75 -5.82 4.96 3.16
CA LEU A 75 -4.47 5.08 3.72
C LEU A 75 -3.47 5.48 2.63
N PHE A 76 -2.64 6.48 2.91
CA PHE A 76 -1.45 6.73 2.10
C PHE A 76 -0.32 5.78 2.52
N SER A 77 -0.04 4.79 1.68
CA SER A 77 1.06 3.83 1.85
C SER A 77 1.43 3.24 0.47
N ASP A 78 2.17 2.14 0.42
CA ASP A 78 2.45 1.39 -0.80
C ASP A 78 2.41 -0.12 -0.55
N ILE A 79 2.00 -0.88 -1.57
CA ILE A 79 1.92 -2.34 -1.49
C ILE A 79 3.29 -2.99 -1.27
N LEU A 80 4.37 -2.33 -1.69
CA LEU A 80 5.72 -2.85 -1.63
C LEU A 80 6.36 -2.73 -0.24
N THR A 81 5.65 -2.17 0.74
CA THR A 81 6.06 -2.15 2.15
C THR A 81 6.22 -3.55 2.74
N VAL A 82 5.40 -4.52 2.31
CA VAL A 82 5.49 -5.92 2.77
C VAL A 82 6.80 -6.58 2.30
N PRO A 83 7.14 -6.62 0.99
CA PRO A 83 8.44 -7.13 0.56
C PRO A 83 9.64 -6.32 1.07
N ASP A 84 9.50 -5.01 1.30
CA ASP A 84 10.56 -4.22 1.93
C ASP A 84 10.81 -4.67 3.39
N ALA A 85 9.75 -4.95 4.15
CA ALA A 85 9.85 -5.51 5.49
C ALA A 85 10.46 -6.93 5.51
N MET A 86 10.33 -7.69 4.42
CA MET A 86 11.05 -8.95 4.19
C MET A 86 12.56 -8.76 3.89
N GLY A 87 13.03 -7.52 3.73
CA GLY A 87 14.44 -7.18 3.60
C GLY A 87 14.97 -7.12 2.17
N LEU A 88 14.08 -6.89 1.19
CA LEU A 88 14.45 -6.80 -0.23
C LEU A 88 15.05 -5.44 -0.64
N GLY A 89 14.96 -4.41 0.21
CA GLY A 89 15.59 -3.11 0.00
C GLY A 89 14.88 -2.29 -1.08
N LEU A 90 13.72 -1.72 -0.74
CA LEU A 90 12.90 -0.91 -1.65
C LEU A 90 13.47 0.51 -1.81
N SER A 91 13.57 0.97 -3.06
CA SER A 91 13.94 2.34 -3.39
C SER A 91 13.03 2.92 -4.47
N PHE A 92 12.86 4.25 -4.44
CA PHE A 92 12.10 5.00 -5.44
C PHE A 92 12.98 6.10 -6.03
N ALA A 93 13.66 5.81 -7.14
CA ALA A 93 14.40 6.81 -7.88
C ALA A 93 13.43 7.73 -8.65
N GLN A 94 13.79 9.01 -8.76
CA GLN A 94 12.94 10.01 -9.39
C GLN A 94 12.74 9.67 -10.87
N GLY A 95 11.50 9.34 -11.25
CA GLY A 95 11.13 9.01 -12.63
C GLY A 95 11.26 7.54 -13.02
N GLU A 96 11.87 6.68 -12.18
CA GLU A 96 12.17 5.28 -12.53
C GLU A 96 11.24 4.24 -11.89
N GLY A 97 10.31 4.67 -11.01
CA GLY A 97 9.42 3.76 -10.28
C GLY A 97 10.13 3.01 -9.15
N PRO A 98 9.44 2.03 -8.52
CA PRO A 98 10.02 1.24 -7.43
C PRO A 98 11.04 0.22 -7.95
N LYS A 99 12.15 0.06 -7.22
CA LYS A 99 13.15 -0.98 -7.45
C LYS A 99 13.55 -1.66 -6.14
N PHE A 100 13.80 -2.96 -6.21
CA PHE A 100 14.39 -3.72 -5.10
C PHE A 100 15.88 -3.94 -5.31
N GLU A 101 16.66 -3.83 -4.24
CA GLU A 101 18.08 -4.19 -4.21
C GLU A 101 18.28 -5.71 -4.39
N LYS A 102 17.40 -6.52 -3.78
CA LYS A 102 17.43 -7.98 -3.84
C LYS A 102 16.21 -8.52 -4.56
N VAL A 103 16.44 -9.46 -5.49
CA VAL A 103 15.40 -10.12 -6.27
C VAL A 103 15.25 -11.59 -5.85
N VAL A 104 14.05 -12.13 -6.00
CA VAL A 104 13.71 -13.50 -5.62
C VAL A 104 13.61 -14.37 -6.87
N ARG A 105 14.75 -14.83 -7.41
CA ARG A 105 14.79 -15.57 -8.69
C ARG A 105 15.33 -16.98 -8.60
N ASP A 106 16.09 -17.28 -7.56
CA ASP A 106 16.68 -18.58 -7.33
C ASP A 106 16.17 -19.21 -6.02
N GLU A 107 16.48 -20.50 -5.87
CA GLU A 107 16.04 -21.29 -4.73
C GLU A 107 16.58 -20.76 -3.40
N ALA A 108 17.79 -20.20 -3.37
CA ALA A 108 18.36 -19.64 -2.14
C ALA A 108 17.58 -18.39 -1.70
N ALA A 109 17.28 -17.49 -2.63
CA ALA A 109 16.50 -16.28 -2.35
C ALA A 109 15.07 -16.62 -1.90
N VAL A 110 14.42 -17.59 -2.54
CA VAL A 110 13.09 -18.09 -2.12
C VAL A 110 13.15 -18.73 -0.73
N ASN A 111 14.20 -19.48 -0.44
CA ASN A 111 14.37 -20.15 0.84
C ASN A 111 14.66 -19.17 1.99
N ALA A 112 15.25 -18.01 1.69
CA ALA A 112 15.51 -16.94 2.63
C ALA A 112 14.28 -16.08 2.96
N LEU A 113 13.18 -16.19 2.19
CA LEU A 113 11.94 -15.48 2.50
C LEU A 113 11.29 -16.04 3.77
N ALA A 114 10.73 -15.12 4.54
CA ALA A 114 9.90 -15.39 5.71
C ALA A 114 8.82 -14.32 5.84
N VAL A 115 7.75 -14.62 6.56
CA VAL A 115 6.76 -13.62 6.97
C VAL A 115 7.51 -12.53 7.75
N PRO A 116 7.37 -11.24 7.38
CA PRO A 116 8.12 -10.19 8.03
C PRO A 116 7.67 -10.02 9.48
N ASP A 117 8.59 -9.58 10.32
CA ASP A 117 8.24 -9.06 11.64
C ASP A 117 7.32 -7.84 11.46
N MET A 118 6.11 -7.92 12.00
CA MET A 118 5.08 -6.89 11.89
C MET A 118 5.49 -5.58 12.57
N ASP A 119 6.45 -5.61 13.49
CA ASP A 119 7.03 -4.38 14.05
C ASP A 119 7.75 -3.54 12.99
N LYS A 120 8.26 -4.14 11.91
CA LYS A 120 8.79 -3.39 10.76
C LYS A 120 7.73 -2.59 10.01
N LEU A 121 6.46 -2.96 10.15
CA LEU A 121 5.31 -2.25 9.56
C LEU A 121 4.59 -1.36 10.58
N ARG A 122 5.18 -1.14 11.77
CA ARG A 122 4.58 -0.31 12.84
C ARG A 122 4.15 1.08 12.35
N TYR A 123 4.95 1.72 11.50
CA TYR A 123 4.62 3.03 10.91
C TYR A 123 3.29 3.02 10.13
N VAL A 124 2.92 1.90 9.50
CA VAL A 124 1.63 1.75 8.80
C VAL A 124 0.48 1.75 9.82
N PHE A 125 0.62 0.97 10.89
CA PHE A 125 -0.40 0.89 11.95
C PHE A 125 -0.56 2.21 12.71
N ASP A 126 0.54 2.93 12.91
CA ASP A 126 0.55 4.25 13.53
C ASP A 126 -0.14 5.28 12.62
N ALA A 127 0.14 5.26 11.31
CA ALA A 127 -0.55 6.09 10.32
C ALA A 127 -2.06 5.81 10.30
N VAL A 128 -2.48 4.53 10.27
CA VAL A 128 -3.91 4.14 10.35
C VAL A 128 -4.56 4.71 11.60
N SER A 129 -3.91 4.57 12.76
CA SER A 129 -4.44 5.06 14.04
C SER A 129 -4.55 6.59 14.05
N SER A 130 -3.53 7.28 13.53
CA SER A 130 -3.48 8.74 13.41
C SER A 130 -4.58 9.26 12.47
N ILE A 131 -4.70 8.68 11.27
CA ILE A 131 -5.73 9.05 10.29
C ILE A 131 -7.14 8.81 10.86
N ARG A 132 -7.37 7.65 11.48
CA ARG A 132 -8.67 7.34 12.10
C ARG A 132 -9.05 8.37 13.16
N ARG A 133 -8.09 8.83 13.97
CA ARG A 133 -8.30 9.90 14.95
C ARG A 133 -8.59 11.24 14.26
N ALA A 134 -7.79 11.62 13.27
CA ALA A 134 -7.92 12.88 12.57
C ALA A 134 -9.23 12.99 11.76
N LEU A 135 -9.71 11.89 11.18
CA LEU A 135 -11.01 11.83 10.51
C LEU A 135 -12.16 12.09 11.46
N ASN A 136 -12.01 11.82 12.76
CA ASN A 136 -13.02 12.03 13.80
C ASN A 136 -14.43 11.52 13.42
N GLY A 137 -14.48 10.35 12.76
CA GLY A 137 -15.72 9.74 12.29
C GLY A 137 -16.34 10.36 11.04
N ARG A 138 -15.69 11.32 10.36
CA ARG A 138 -16.23 11.97 9.14
C ARG A 138 -16.61 10.97 8.06
N VAL A 139 -15.70 10.06 7.70
CA VAL A 139 -15.86 9.00 6.69
C VAL A 139 -15.05 7.76 7.08
N PRO A 140 -15.37 6.57 6.55
CA PRO A 140 -14.55 5.38 6.77
C PRO A 140 -13.14 5.53 6.20
N LEU A 141 -12.20 4.80 6.80
CA LEU A 141 -10.82 4.67 6.31
C LEU A 141 -10.63 3.27 5.70
N ILE A 142 -10.20 3.24 4.45
CA ILE A 142 -9.82 2.04 3.71
C ILE A 142 -8.34 1.73 3.99
N GLY A 143 -8.07 0.54 4.51
CA GLY A 143 -6.74 -0.09 4.47
C GLY A 143 -6.56 -0.90 3.19
N PHE A 144 -5.32 -1.22 2.81
CA PHE A 144 -5.05 -2.00 1.62
C PHE A 144 -3.71 -2.73 1.70
N SER A 145 -3.54 -3.75 0.85
CA SER A 145 -2.29 -4.46 0.63
C SER A 145 -2.24 -4.96 -0.82
N GLY A 146 -1.06 -5.40 -1.27
CA GLY A 146 -0.90 -6.04 -2.57
C GLY A 146 -1.33 -7.51 -2.52
N SER A 147 -1.85 -8.04 -3.63
CA SER A 147 -2.13 -9.48 -3.71
C SER A 147 -0.83 -10.29 -3.66
N PRO A 148 -0.84 -11.54 -3.15
CA PRO A 148 0.36 -12.37 -3.09
C PRO A 148 1.08 -12.51 -4.45
N TRP A 149 0.30 -12.62 -5.54
CA TRP A 149 0.81 -12.66 -6.90
C TRP A 149 1.44 -11.34 -7.33
N THR A 150 0.76 -10.21 -7.12
CA THR A 150 1.28 -8.89 -7.49
C THR A 150 2.57 -8.58 -6.75
N LEU A 151 2.65 -8.90 -5.45
CA LEU A 151 3.88 -8.75 -4.68
C LEU A 151 5.00 -9.63 -5.25
N ALA A 152 4.71 -10.89 -5.55
CA ALA A 152 5.68 -11.80 -6.15
C ALA A 152 6.21 -11.28 -7.51
N CYS A 153 5.37 -10.66 -8.34
CA CYS A 153 5.83 -10.02 -9.58
C CYS A 153 6.93 -8.99 -9.29
N TYR A 154 6.72 -8.05 -8.36
CA TYR A 154 7.76 -7.06 -8.04
C TYR A 154 8.99 -7.68 -7.39
N MET A 155 8.81 -8.68 -6.51
CA MET A 155 9.93 -9.37 -5.83
C MET A 155 10.83 -10.12 -6.81
N VAL A 156 10.24 -10.76 -7.82
CA VAL A 156 10.98 -11.55 -8.81
C VAL A 156 11.55 -10.65 -9.91
N GLU A 157 10.78 -9.68 -10.40
CA GLU A 157 11.22 -8.75 -11.45
C GLU A 157 12.24 -7.73 -10.92
N GLY A 158 12.15 -7.37 -9.63
CA GLY A 158 12.95 -6.31 -9.01
C GLY A 158 12.40 -4.90 -9.22
N GLY A 159 11.21 -4.78 -9.80
CA GLY A 159 10.58 -3.51 -10.15
C GLY A 159 9.36 -3.71 -11.07
N GLY A 160 8.92 -2.64 -11.73
CA GLY A 160 7.92 -2.74 -12.80
C GLY A 160 8.45 -3.52 -14.00
N SER A 161 7.57 -4.24 -14.69
CA SER A 161 7.91 -5.04 -15.87
C SER A 161 6.75 -5.02 -16.86
N ASP A 162 7.05 -4.88 -18.15
CA ASP A 162 6.05 -4.81 -19.22
C ASP A 162 5.59 -6.19 -19.68
N ASP A 163 6.43 -7.23 -19.52
CA ASP A 163 6.16 -8.59 -19.99
C ASP A 163 6.16 -9.66 -18.88
N TYR A 164 6.63 -9.31 -17.68
CA TYR A 164 6.74 -10.18 -16.51
C TYR A 164 7.48 -11.50 -16.81
N ARG A 165 8.53 -11.42 -17.64
CA ARG A 165 9.26 -12.60 -18.13
C ARG A 165 9.90 -13.41 -17.02
N HIS A 166 10.48 -12.80 -16.00
CA HIS A 166 11.19 -13.52 -14.96
C HIS A 166 10.22 -14.27 -14.05
N VAL A 167 9.15 -13.62 -13.58
CA VAL A 167 8.15 -14.27 -12.72
C VAL A 167 7.40 -15.37 -13.47
N LYS A 168 7.08 -15.17 -14.76
CA LYS A 168 6.46 -16.22 -15.59
C LYS A 168 7.43 -17.38 -15.83
N SER A 169 8.71 -17.11 -16.09
CA SER A 169 9.70 -18.18 -16.27
C SER A 169 9.87 -19.01 -15.00
N LEU A 170 9.93 -18.36 -13.82
CA LEU A 170 9.98 -19.05 -12.54
C LEU A 170 8.72 -19.91 -12.32
N MET A 171 7.54 -19.35 -12.58
CA MET A 171 6.26 -20.05 -12.45
C MET A 171 6.19 -21.32 -13.31
N TYR A 172 6.67 -21.27 -14.55
CA TYR A 172 6.66 -22.43 -15.44
C TYR A 172 7.78 -23.44 -15.15
N ALA A 173 8.99 -22.97 -14.85
CA ALA A 173 10.16 -23.84 -14.67
C ALA A 173 10.25 -24.46 -13.27
N ARG A 174 9.82 -23.73 -12.24
CA ARG A 174 9.88 -24.11 -10.83
C ARG A 174 8.59 -23.72 -10.10
N PRO A 175 7.45 -24.36 -10.44
CA PRO A 175 6.17 -24.07 -9.79
C PRO A 175 6.23 -24.30 -8.27
N ASP A 176 7.08 -25.22 -7.80
CA ASP A 176 7.35 -25.46 -6.38
C ASP A 176 7.88 -24.20 -5.68
N LEU A 177 8.85 -23.51 -6.27
CA LEU A 177 9.40 -22.25 -5.73
C LEU A 177 8.36 -21.13 -5.82
N MET A 178 7.63 -21.03 -6.93
CA MET A 178 6.60 -20.02 -7.10
C MET A 178 5.49 -20.16 -6.04
N HIS A 179 5.02 -21.39 -5.79
CA HIS A 179 4.03 -21.65 -4.74
C HIS A 179 4.56 -21.30 -3.34
N ARG A 180 5.85 -21.52 -3.08
CA ARG A 180 6.47 -21.09 -1.81
C ARG A 180 6.46 -19.57 -1.66
N ILE A 181 6.82 -18.80 -2.69
CA ILE A 181 6.73 -17.33 -2.66
C ILE A 181 5.29 -16.90 -2.37
N LEU A 182 4.31 -17.47 -3.09
CA LEU A 182 2.90 -17.13 -2.93
C LEU A 182 2.37 -17.48 -1.54
N SER A 183 2.78 -18.61 -0.96
CA SER A 183 2.38 -19.00 0.40
C SER A 183 2.88 -17.99 1.43
N ILE A 184 4.16 -17.61 1.37
CA ILE A 184 4.75 -16.65 2.30
C ILE A 184 4.09 -15.27 2.15
N ASN A 185 3.84 -14.84 0.91
CA ASN A 185 3.14 -13.58 0.66
C ASN A 185 1.68 -13.62 1.13
N ALA A 186 1.00 -14.76 1.04
CA ALA A 186 -0.36 -14.92 1.53
C ALA A 186 -0.41 -14.89 3.07
N ASP A 187 0.56 -15.49 3.75
CA ASP A 187 0.66 -15.45 5.21
C ASP A 187 1.01 -14.04 5.73
N ALA A 188 1.65 -13.20 4.91
CA ALA A 188 2.07 -11.86 5.27
C ALA A 188 1.02 -10.76 5.02
N VAL A 189 -0.05 -11.05 4.26
CA VAL A 189 -1.03 -10.06 3.77
C VAL A 189 -2.37 -10.15 4.51
#